data_AF-A0A2V5SSG2-F1
#
_entry.id   AF-A0A2V5SSG2-F1
#
_cell.length_a   1.000
_cell.length_b   1.000
_cell.length_c   1.000
_cell.angle_alpha   90.00
_cell.angle_beta   90.00
_cell.angle_gamma   90.00
#
_symmetry.space_group_name_H-M   'P 1'
#
loop_
_entity.id
_entity.type
_entity.pdbx_description
1 polymer ?
#
loop_
_entity_poly.entity_id
_entity_poly.type
_entity_poly.pdbx_seq_one_letter_code
_entity_poly.pdbx_strand_id
1 'polypeptide(L)' 'FNGELFDYVERREELRARGHQFITHCDTEVIPHLWEDYGEKMWERLRGQFAIALWDERRRHLQLGRDRFGIAPL' A
#
# COMPACT_ATOMS: atom_id res chain seq x y z
N PHE A 1 -0.74 -2.49 -9.65
CA PHE A 1 0.50 -2.35 -8.88
C PHE A 1 1.64 -2.85 -9.74
N ASN A 2 2.71 -2.07 -9.85
CA ASN A 2 3.95 -2.48 -10.50
C ASN A 2 5.10 -2.17 -9.55
N GLY A 3 5.85 -3.19 -9.11
CA GLY A 3 6.93 -3.02 -8.15
C GLY A 3 6.98 -4.12 -7.10
N GLU A 4 7.64 -3.82 -5.98
CA GLU A 4 7.83 -4.69 -4.82
C GLU A 4 7.92 -3.81 -3.56
N LEU A 5 7.15 -4.17 -2.53
CA LEU A 5 7.23 -3.54 -1.21
C LEU A 5 8.22 -4.31 -0.34
N PHE A 6 9.30 -3.68 0.07
CA PHE A 6 10.37 -4.34 0.82
C PHE A 6 9.99 -4.65 2.27
N ASP A 7 9.07 -3.88 2.85
CA ASP A 7 8.62 -4.03 4.24
C ASP A 7 7.27 -4.75 4.38
N TYR A 8 6.82 -5.47 3.34
CA TYR A 8 5.47 -6.03 3.30
C TYR A 8 5.22 -7.09 4.40
N VAL A 9 6.25 -7.85 4.78
CA VAL A 9 6.13 -8.90 5.81
C VAL A 9 5.88 -8.25 7.18
N GLU A 10 6.72 -7.29 7.55
CA GLU A 10 6.62 -6.56 8.80
C GLU A 10 5.30 -5.78 8.88
N ARG A 11 4.91 -5.11 7.79
CA ARG A 11 3.62 -4.39 7.70
C ARG A 11 2.43 -5.32 7.87
N ARG A 12 2.48 -6.50 7.26
CA ARG A 12 1.40 -7.48 7.37
C ARG A 12 1.22 -7.93 8.82
N GLU A 13 2.31 -8.20 9.53
CA GLU A 13 2.24 -8.56 10.95
C GLU A 13 1.74 -7.40 11.82
N GLU A 14 2.20 -6.17 11.58
CA GLU A 14 1.70 -4.96 12.26
C GLU A 14 0.19 -4.77 12.07
N LEU A 15 -0.32 -4.97 10.85
CA LEU A 15 -1.73 -4.82 10.51
C LEU A 15 -2.58 -5.97 11.06
N ARG A 16 -2.08 -7.21 11.03
CA ARG A 16 -2.73 -8.35 11.68
C ARG A 16 -2.89 -8.13 13.18
N ALA A 17 -1.86 -7.59 13.85
CA ALA A 17 -1.91 -7.25 15.26
C ALA A 17 -2.97 -6.17 15.58
N ARG A 18 -3.36 -5.35 14.60
CA ARG A 18 -4.44 -4.35 14.71
C ARG A 18 -5.82 -4.89 14.30
N GLY A 19 -5.90 -6.16 13.89
CA GLY A 19 -7.15 -6.83 13.55
C GLY A 19 -7.49 -6.88 12.05
N HIS A 20 -6.60 -6.44 11.16
CA HIS A 20 -6.82 -6.60 9.72
C HIS A 20 -6.77 -8.08 9.32
N GLN A 21 -7.73 -8.48 8.49
CA GLN A 21 -7.83 -9.84 7.97
C GLN A 21 -7.35 -9.87 6.52
N PHE A 22 -6.25 -10.59 6.28
CA PHE A 22 -5.70 -10.81 4.94
C PHE A 22 -6.28 -12.08 4.35
N ILE A 23 -6.83 -11.98 3.14
CA ILE A 23 -7.45 -13.07 2.38
C ILE A 23 -6.42 -13.73 1.46
N THR A 24 -5.52 -12.94 0.88
CA THR A 24 -4.51 -13.40 -0.07
C THR A 24 -3.13 -13.48 0.57
N HIS A 25 -2.13 -13.94 -0.18
CA HIS A 25 -0.72 -13.89 0.22
C HIS A 25 0.07 -12.91 -0.64
N CYS A 26 -0.63 -12.08 -1.41
CA CYS A 26 -0.02 -11.08 -2.27
C CYS A 26 0.50 -9.94 -1.40
N ASP A 27 1.73 -9.50 -1.68
CA ASP A 27 2.35 -8.33 -1.06
C ASP A 27 1.48 -7.07 -1.23
N THR A 28 0.79 -6.95 -2.36
CA THR A 28 -0.09 -5.81 -2.66
C THR A 28 -1.29 -5.65 -1.73
N GLU A 29 -1.71 -6.69 -1.03
CA GLU A 29 -2.86 -6.61 -0.12
C GLU A 29 -2.59 -5.76 1.12
N VAL A 30 -1.32 -5.47 1.44
CA VAL A 30 -0.99 -4.51 2.51
C VAL A 30 -1.46 -3.10 2.18
N ILE A 31 -1.59 -2.75 0.90
CA ILE A 31 -1.93 -1.39 0.44
C ILE A 31 -3.32 -0.95 0.91
N PRO A 32 -4.42 -1.67 0.64
CA PRO A 32 -5.74 -1.27 1.12
C PRO A 32 -5.81 -1.19 2.65
N HIS A 33 -5.15 -2.10 3.37
CA HIS A 33 -5.13 -2.07 4.85
C HIS A 33 -4.33 -0.89 5.41
N LEU A 34 -3.21 -0.52 4.80
CA LEU A 34 -2.50 0.70 5.16
C LEU A 34 -3.32 1.96 4.84
N TRP A 35 -4.12 1.94 3.76
CA TRP A 35 -5.04 3.03 3.43
C TRP A 35 -6.15 3.18 4.46
N GLU A 36 -6.70 2.06 4.95
CA GLU A 36 -7.71 2.05 6.03
C GLU A 36 -7.20 2.75 7.30
N ASP A 37 -5.96 2.45 7.71
CA ASP A 37 -5.36 3.00 8.93
C ASP A 37 -4.86 4.44 8.80
N TYR A 38 -4.29 4.79 7.64
CA TYR A 38 -3.49 6.02 7.50
C TYR A 38 -3.99 6.98 6.42
N GLY A 39 -4.86 6.54 5.51
CA GLY A 39 -5.25 7.29 4.32
C GLY A 39 -4.02 7.78 3.55
N GLU A 40 -4.00 9.07 3.20
CA GLU A 40 -2.90 9.70 2.45
C GLU A 40 -1.54 9.61 3.16
N LYS A 41 -1.50 9.50 4.50
CA LYS A 41 -0.23 9.33 5.23
C LYS A 41 0.43 7.97 5.00
N MET A 42 -0.26 7.04 4.35
CA MET A 42 0.32 5.77 3.93
C MET A 42 1.56 5.97 3.04
N TRP A 43 1.58 6.98 2.17
CA TRP A 43 2.67 7.20 1.21
C TRP A 43 4.04 7.40 1.88
N GLU A 44 4.06 8.01 3.07
CA GLU A 44 5.28 8.22 3.86
C GLU A 44 5.82 6.92 4.49
N ARG A 45 4.97 5.90 4.60
CA ARG A 45 5.24 4.63 5.29
C ARG A 45 5.68 3.51 4.36
N LEU A 46 5.30 3.56 3.09
CA LEU A 46 5.70 2.56 2.10
C LEU A 46 7.22 2.58 1.88
N ARG A 47 7.83 1.39 1.80
CA ARG A 47 9.23 1.21 1.42
C ARG A 47 9.30 0.20 0.30
N GLY A 48 9.84 0.61 -0.85
CA GLY A 48 9.87 -0.25 -2.04
C GLY A 48 10.02 0.56 -3.31
N GLN A 49 10.10 -0.17 -4.41
CA GLN A 49 9.87 0.35 -5.75
C GLN A 49 8.40 0.12 -6.08
N PHE A 50 7.66 1.13 -6.51
CA PHE A 50 6.24 0.96 -6.82
C PHE A 50 5.68 2.06 -7.72
N ALA A 51 4.68 1.66 -8.49
CA ALA A 51 3.72 2.51 -9.16
C ALA A 51 2.31 1.99 -8.80
N ILE A 52 1.56 2.83 -8.09
CA ILE A 52 0.27 2.50 -7.47
C ILE A 52 -0.81 3.44 -7.99
N ALA A 53 -1.93 2.85 -8.40
CA ALA A 53 -3.20 3.55 -8.59
C ALA A 53 -4.19 2.96 -7.57
N LEU A 54 -4.64 3.78 -6.63
CA LEU A 54 -5.61 3.43 -5.60
C LEU A 54 -6.90 4.21 -5.83
N TRP A 55 -8.00 3.50 -6.01
CA TRP A 55 -9.32 4.10 -6.12
C TRP A 55 -10.06 3.96 -4.79
N ASP A 56 -10.36 5.09 -4.16
CA ASP A 56 -11.22 5.15 -2.99
C ASP A 56 -12.67 5.38 -3.44
N GLU A 57 -13.48 4.32 -3.46
CA GLU A 57 -14.89 4.40 -3.87
C GLU A 57 -15.73 5.31 -2.98
N ARG A 58 -15.46 5.31 -1.66
CA ARG A 58 -16.24 6.10 -0.69
C ARG A 58 -16.05 7.58 -0.92
N ARG A 59 -14.83 7.98 -1.31
CA ARG A 59 -14.46 9.37 -1.62
C ARG A 59 -14.56 9.70 -3.11
N ARG A 60 -14.73 8.70 -3.98
CA ARG A 60 -14.65 8.81 -5.44
C ARG A 60 -13.37 9.48 -5.92
N HIS A 61 -12.24 9.16 -5.29
CA HIS A 61 -10.94 9.77 -5.57
C HIS A 61 -9.93 8.73 -6.06
N LEU A 62 -9.19 9.09 -7.11
CA LEU A 62 -8.04 8.33 -7.59
C LEU A 62 -6.77 8.93 -6.97
N GLN A 63 -6.02 8.09 -6.27
CA GLN A 63 -4.73 8.42 -5.72
C GLN A 63 -3.66 7.69 -6.52
N LEU A 64 -2.68 8.44 -7.02
CA LEU A 64 -1.55 7.91 -7.77
C LEU A 64 -0.27 8.11 -6.96
N GLY A 65 0.41 7.02 -6.66
CA GLY A 65 1.64 7.02 -5.88
C GLY A 65 2.77 6.37 -6.67
N ARG A 66 3.95 7.00 -6.62
CA ARG A 66 5.19 6.46 -7.21
C ARG A 66 6.27 6.42 -6.14
N ASP A 67 7.18 5.46 -6.26
CA ASP A 67 8.32 5.38 -5.36
C ASP A 67 9.20 6.64 -5.42
N ARG A 68 9.95 6.85 -4.33
CA ARG A 68 10.72 8.08 -4.10
C ARG A 68 11.77 8.36 -5.17
N PHE A 69 12.28 7.33 -5.83
CA PHE A 69 13.32 7.44 -6.86
C PHE A 69 12.75 7.34 -8.29
N GLY A 70 11.44 7.09 -8.42
CA GLY A 70 10.77 6.91 -9.70
C GLY A 70 11.26 5.70 -10.48
N ILE A 71 11.61 4.60 -9.81
CA ILE A 71 12.18 3.42 -10.46
C ILE A 71 11.12 2.71 -11.29
N ALA A 72 9.90 2.54 -10.75
CA ALA A 72 8.78 2.00 -11.52
C ALA A 72 8.17 3.07 -12.44
N PRO A 73 7.92 2.79 -13.73
CA PRO A 73 7.14 3.69 -14.57
C PRO A 73 5.67 3.70 -14.12
N LEU A 74 5.06 4.88 -14.12
CA LEU A 74 3.66 5.13 -13.77
C LEU A 74 2.97 5.88 -14.92
#